data_AF-A0A5J4NUC0-F1
#
_entry.id   AF-A0A5J4NUC0-F1
#
_cell.length_a   1.000
_cell.length_b   1.000
_cell.length_c   1.000
_cell.angle_alpha   90.00
_cell.angle_beta   90.00
_cell.angle_gamma   90.00
#
_symmetry.space_group_name_H-M   'P 1'
#
loop_
_entity.id
_entity.type
_entity.pdbx_description
1 polymer ?
#
loop_
_entity_poly.entity_id
_entity_poly.type
_entity_poly.pdbx_seq_one_letter_code
_entity_poly.pdbx_strand_id
1 'polypeptide(L)'
;MATQTSLTSDRSPVFHTFPIVSGISFNRISELLNSETDSSPVVVDDTILSEILNELTLNSVDDLPSTLHNLHQTQKRLQSQLENLAAEHYPVFLAKADASHNALKNLSNIVSANNALISRIPDLSDCAQAFLSKARILNDAIRINSKALDRHAQLLELLELPQLMETSIQNGHFDDAIAILAYAKRLVKKRGSIIPIIKIISSQVNAVGSQLIHQLCNQLRSLLSLPICIKVVVSLRRTGVFTEQELRLKFLQARTTCLINQLASGLTTPRISEAARKEIDDHKAGGFRSPNRARYEAYWRATRRVEITRVQLFDIVTQYRQVSEYKF
;
A
#
# COMPACT_ATOMS: atom_id res chain seq x y z
N MET A 1 -50.66 13.96 -29.82
CA MET A 1 -51.52 13.51 -30.95
C MET A 1 -52.75 14.43 -30.93
N ALA A 2 -53.23 15.08 -31.99
CA ALA A 2 -52.81 15.33 -33.39
C ALA A 2 -53.73 16.47 -33.93
N THR A 3 -53.47 17.29 -34.96
CA THR A 3 -52.37 17.48 -35.96
C THR A 3 -52.34 18.99 -36.34
N GLN A 4 -51.33 19.56 -37.03
CA GLN A 4 -51.20 19.77 -38.50
C GLN A 4 -52.55 20.01 -39.26
N THR A 5 -52.72 20.94 -40.22
CA THR A 5 -51.76 21.79 -40.97
C THR A 5 -52.45 22.93 -41.77
N SER A 6 -51.65 23.93 -42.18
CA SER A 6 -51.61 24.61 -43.50
C SER A 6 -52.75 25.50 -44.07
N LEU A 7 -52.38 26.80 -44.24
CA LEU A 7 -52.37 27.63 -45.47
C LEU A 7 -53.63 28.01 -46.30
N THR A 8 -53.45 29.18 -46.95
CA THR A 8 -54.14 29.79 -48.12
C THR A 8 -55.38 30.65 -47.85
N SER A 9 -55.72 31.69 -48.64
CA SER A 9 -54.93 32.64 -49.46
C SER A 9 -55.87 33.71 -50.03
N ASP A 10 -55.33 34.87 -50.42
CA ASP A 10 -55.76 35.71 -51.58
C ASP A 10 -57.10 36.51 -51.52
N ARG A 11 -57.02 37.86 -51.58
CA ARG A 11 -57.39 38.67 -52.78
C ARG A 11 -57.39 40.20 -52.55
N SER A 12 -56.95 40.93 -53.59
CA SER A 12 -57.00 42.41 -53.81
C SER A 12 -58.35 42.84 -54.44
N PRO A 13 -58.72 44.13 -54.75
CA PRO A 13 -57.97 45.23 -55.41
C PRO A 13 -58.10 46.66 -54.78
N VAL A 14 -57.18 47.63 -54.95
CA VAL A 14 -56.83 48.61 -56.03
C VAL A 14 -57.80 49.81 -56.29
N PHE A 15 -57.21 51.02 -56.33
CA PHE A 15 -57.54 52.26 -57.08
C PHE A 15 -57.87 53.59 -56.36
N HIS A 16 -57.06 54.60 -56.74
CA HIS A 16 -57.03 56.01 -56.39
C HIS A 16 -58.29 56.82 -56.72
N THR A 17 -58.52 57.93 -56.00
CA THR A 17 -58.53 59.29 -56.60
C THR A 17 -58.44 60.40 -55.53
N PHE A 18 -57.48 61.33 -55.70
CA PHE A 18 -57.45 62.63 -55.00
C PHE A 18 -58.37 63.63 -55.71
N PRO A 19 -58.82 64.71 -55.04
CA PRO A 19 -58.22 66.01 -55.37
C PRO A 19 -58.04 67.04 -54.21
N ILE A 20 -56.96 67.83 -54.33
CA ILE A 20 -56.84 69.28 -54.01
C ILE A 20 -56.96 69.66 -52.50
N VAL A 21 -55.84 69.66 -51.76
CA VAL A 21 -54.84 70.77 -51.62
C VAL A 21 -55.25 71.87 -50.65
N SER A 22 -54.89 71.66 -49.37
CA SER A 22 -54.24 72.65 -48.50
C SER A 22 -53.44 71.87 -47.44
N GLY A 23 -52.23 72.32 -47.11
CA GLY A 23 -51.28 71.58 -46.26
C GLY A 23 -50.28 70.73 -47.04
N ILE A 24 -49.19 71.37 -47.50
CA ILE A 24 -47.98 70.65 -47.91
C ILE A 24 -47.32 70.12 -46.63
N SER A 25 -46.90 68.85 -46.65
CA SER A 25 -46.74 68.03 -45.46
C SER A 25 -45.36 68.11 -44.80
N PHE A 26 -45.38 68.29 -43.47
CA PHE A 26 -44.25 68.18 -42.52
C PHE A 26 -43.27 67.03 -42.87
N ASN A 27 -43.82 65.84 -43.15
CA ASN A 27 -43.06 64.63 -43.47
C ASN A 27 -42.14 64.75 -44.71
N ARG A 28 -42.44 65.64 -45.66
CA ARG A 28 -41.66 65.79 -46.90
C ARG A 28 -40.33 66.51 -46.68
N ILE A 29 -40.23 67.31 -45.62
CA ILE A 29 -39.03 68.10 -45.29
C ILE A 29 -38.09 67.28 -44.39
N SER A 30 -38.63 66.52 -43.44
CA SER A 30 -37.86 65.57 -42.63
C SER A 30 -37.23 64.44 -43.47
N GLU A 31 -37.87 64.05 -44.57
CA GLU A 31 -37.35 63.04 -45.50
C GLU A 31 -36.19 63.58 -46.37
N LEU A 32 -36.16 64.89 -46.64
CA LEU A 32 -35.08 65.54 -47.41
C LEU A 32 -33.83 65.82 -46.55
N LEU A 33 -33.98 66.33 -45.33
CA LEU A 33 -32.84 66.62 -44.44
C LEU A 33 -32.05 65.36 -44.05
N ASN A 34 -32.75 64.23 -43.84
CA ASN A 34 -32.12 62.95 -43.55
C ASN A 34 -31.43 62.29 -44.77
N SER A 35 -31.57 62.86 -45.98
CA SER A 35 -30.98 62.29 -47.20
C SER A 35 -29.56 62.77 -47.52
N GLU A 36 -29.07 63.83 -46.86
CA GLU A 36 -27.70 64.36 -47.07
C GLU A 36 -26.70 63.99 -45.94
N THR A 37 -27.16 63.51 -44.77
CA THR A 37 -26.27 63.20 -43.64
C THR A 37 -25.85 61.72 -43.58
N ASP A 38 -25.04 61.30 -44.54
CA ASP A 38 -24.38 59.99 -44.55
C ASP A 38 -23.23 59.92 -43.50
N SER A 39 -23.56 59.90 -42.20
CA SER A 39 -22.72 59.29 -41.15
C SER A 39 -23.33 59.30 -39.73
N SER A 40 -23.71 58.10 -39.27
CA SER A 40 -23.99 57.71 -37.86
C SER A 40 -25.13 58.42 -37.10
N PRO A 41 -26.01 57.67 -36.41
CA PRO A 41 -27.10 58.26 -35.64
C PRO A 41 -26.58 58.82 -34.32
N VAL A 42 -26.26 60.11 -34.30
CA VAL A 42 -26.18 60.85 -33.02
C VAL A 42 -27.61 61.02 -32.53
N VAL A 43 -27.95 60.33 -31.44
CA VAL A 43 -29.25 60.49 -30.76
C VAL A 43 -29.26 61.86 -30.10
N VAL A 44 -29.80 62.85 -30.83
CA VAL A 44 -30.17 64.17 -30.33
C VAL A 44 -31.67 64.14 -30.05
N ASP A 45 -32.10 64.55 -28.86
CA ASP A 45 -33.48 64.37 -28.39
C ASP A 45 -34.54 64.83 -29.41
N ASP A 46 -35.36 63.88 -29.88
CA ASP A 46 -36.40 64.07 -30.90
C ASP A 46 -37.41 65.18 -30.53
N THR A 47 -37.57 65.47 -29.24
CA THR A 47 -38.45 66.53 -28.73
C THR A 47 -37.99 67.92 -29.19
N ILE A 48 -36.70 68.24 -29.10
CA ILE A 48 -36.16 69.55 -29.47
C ILE A 48 -36.20 69.74 -30.99
N LEU A 49 -35.88 68.68 -31.74
CA LEU A 49 -35.99 68.68 -33.20
C LEU A 49 -37.43 68.88 -33.68
N SER A 50 -38.41 68.24 -33.02
CA SER A 50 -39.83 68.38 -33.37
C SER A 50 -40.40 69.77 -33.04
N GLU A 51 -39.93 70.42 -31.97
CA GLU A 51 -40.36 71.77 -31.58
C GLU A 51 -39.82 72.83 -32.57
N ILE A 52 -38.54 72.73 -32.95
CA ILE A 52 -37.92 73.59 -33.98
C ILE A 52 -38.58 73.38 -35.36
N LEU A 53 -38.90 72.12 -35.73
CA LEU A 53 -39.63 71.83 -36.98
C LEU A 53 -41.04 72.45 -36.99
N ASN A 54 -41.74 72.45 -35.85
CA ASN A 54 -43.05 73.11 -35.76
C ASN A 54 -42.94 74.63 -35.95
N GLU A 55 -41.97 75.30 -35.31
CA GLU A 55 -41.70 76.73 -35.53
C GLU A 55 -41.35 77.04 -37.01
N LEU A 56 -40.56 76.19 -37.66
CA LEU A 56 -40.22 76.30 -39.08
C LEU A 56 -41.44 76.13 -40.01
N THR A 57 -42.46 75.37 -39.62
CA THR A 57 -43.70 75.22 -40.43
C THR A 57 -44.75 76.30 -40.20
N LEU A 58 -44.62 77.12 -39.15
CA LEU A 58 -45.57 78.18 -38.82
C LEU A 58 -45.19 79.56 -39.41
N ASN A 59 -43.92 79.76 -39.75
CA ASN A 59 -43.43 80.99 -40.36
C ASN A 59 -43.50 80.94 -41.90
N SER A 60 -43.93 82.03 -42.54
CA SER A 60 -44.06 82.10 -44.00
C SER A 60 -42.71 82.11 -44.72
N VAL A 61 -42.72 81.75 -46.00
CA VAL A 61 -41.52 81.52 -46.84
C VAL A 61 -40.52 82.69 -46.84
N ASP A 62 -40.96 83.92 -46.65
CA ASP A 62 -40.10 85.12 -46.59
C ASP A 62 -39.24 85.21 -45.30
N ASP A 63 -39.65 84.55 -44.21
CA ASP A 63 -38.91 84.46 -42.95
C ASP A 63 -38.07 83.17 -42.80
N LEU A 64 -38.12 82.27 -43.79
CA LEU A 64 -37.22 81.11 -43.82
C LEU A 64 -35.72 81.51 -43.83
N PRO A 65 -35.24 82.50 -44.60
CA PRO A 65 -33.83 82.90 -44.53
C PRO A 65 -33.46 83.59 -43.22
N SER A 66 -34.38 84.31 -42.58
CA SER A 66 -34.13 84.97 -41.28
C SER A 66 -34.09 83.96 -40.13
N THR A 67 -35.00 82.98 -40.12
CA THR A 67 -35.01 81.87 -39.15
C THR A 67 -33.84 80.91 -39.34
N LEU A 68 -33.48 80.55 -40.58
CA LEU A 68 -32.28 79.75 -40.87
C LEU A 68 -31.01 80.51 -40.47
N HIS A 69 -30.92 81.82 -40.73
CA HIS A 69 -29.81 82.64 -40.24
C HIS A 69 -29.75 82.67 -38.70
N ASN A 70 -30.89 82.81 -38.02
CA ASN A 70 -30.97 82.74 -36.56
C ASN A 70 -30.56 81.36 -36.03
N LEU A 71 -30.95 80.26 -36.68
CA LEU A 71 -30.52 78.90 -36.30
C LEU A 71 -29.01 78.69 -36.55
N HIS A 72 -28.46 79.19 -37.66
CA HIS A 72 -27.00 79.20 -37.86
C HIS A 72 -26.29 80.08 -36.84
N GLN A 73 -26.90 81.18 -36.39
CA GLN A 73 -26.34 82.07 -35.38
C GLN A 73 -26.45 81.48 -33.97
N THR A 74 -27.54 80.77 -33.62
CA THR A 74 -27.64 80.02 -32.36
C THR A 74 -26.75 78.79 -32.36
N GLN A 75 -26.62 78.07 -33.48
CA GLN A 75 -25.65 76.98 -33.64
C GLN A 75 -24.23 77.49 -33.46
N LYS A 76 -23.83 78.58 -34.14
CA LYS A 76 -22.51 79.22 -33.93
C LYS A 76 -22.34 79.77 -32.52
N ARG A 77 -23.39 80.29 -31.88
CA ARG A 77 -23.36 80.74 -30.48
C ARG A 77 -23.18 79.57 -29.51
N LEU A 78 -23.90 78.48 -29.71
CA LEU A 78 -23.78 77.26 -28.89
C LEU A 78 -22.45 76.57 -29.13
N GLN A 79 -21.95 76.55 -30.36
CA GLN A 79 -20.63 76.03 -30.71
C GLN A 79 -19.52 76.86 -30.07
N SER A 80 -19.55 78.19 -30.17
CA SER A 80 -18.58 79.05 -29.48
C SER A 80 -18.71 79.03 -27.95
N GLN A 81 -19.93 78.86 -27.40
CA GLN A 81 -20.12 78.61 -25.96
C GLN A 81 -19.56 77.25 -25.53
N LEU A 82 -19.73 76.21 -26.35
CA LEU A 82 -19.18 74.88 -26.10
C LEU A 82 -17.66 74.87 -26.25
N GLU A 83 -17.11 75.57 -27.23
CA GLU A 83 -15.66 75.75 -27.44
C GLU A 83 -15.03 76.53 -26.28
N ASN A 84 -15.66 77.63 -25.83
CA ASN A 84 -15.22 78.39 -24.66
C ASN A 84 -15.31 77.53 -23.37
N LEU A 85 -16.41 76.80 -23.15
CA LEU A 85 -16.57 75.92 -21.99
C LEU A 85 -15.58 74.74 -22.03
N ALA A 86 -15.33 74.18 -23.21
CA ALA A 86 -14.34 73.12 -23.43
C ALA A 86 -12.91 73.63 -23.25
N ALA A 87 -12.63 74.91 -23.55
CA ALA A 87 -11.35 75.56 -23.28
C ALA A 87 -11.16 75.87 -21.79
N GLU A 88 -12.16 76.48 -21.13
CA GLU A 88 -12.15 76.81 -19.70
C GLU A 88 -12.09 75.57 -18.79
N HIS A 89 -12.70 74.46 -19.22
CA HIS A 89 -12.72 73.20 -18.47
C HIS A 89 -11.90 72.07 -19.12
N TYR A 90 -11.05 72.39 -20.10
CA TYR A 90 -10.13 71.45 -20.74
C TYR A 90 -9.38 70.54 -19.77
N PRO A 91 -8.74 71.04 -18.67
CA PRO A 91 -8.04 70.16 -17.73
C PRO A 91 -8.97 69.21 -16.97
N VAL A 92 -10.25 69.55 -16.77
CA VAL A 92 -11.25 68.66 -16.14
C VAL A 92 -11.65 67.54 -17.11
N PHE A 93 -11.85 67.86 -18.39
CA PHE A 93 -12.10 66.84 -19.42
C PHE A 93 -10.90 65.91 -19.59
N LEU A 94 -9.68 66.45 -19.63
CA LEU A 94 -8.46 65.66 -19.72
C LEU A 94 -8.29 64.74 -18.50
N ALA A 95 -8.39 65.28 -17.27
CA ALA A 95 -8.32 64.49 -16.05
C ALA A 95 -9.40 63.41 -15.95
N LYS A 96 -10.61 63.66 -16.48
CA LYS A 96 -11.71 62.68 -16.51
C LYS A 96 -11.48 61.60 -17.57
N ALA A 97 -10.90 61.95 -18.72
CA ALA A 97 -10.46 61.00 -19.74
C ALA A 97 -9.30 60.13 -19.23
N ASP A 98 -8.30 60.72 -18.58
CA ASP A 98 -7.18 60.01 -17.96
C ASP A 98 -7.63 59.10 -16.81
N ALA A 99 -8.54 59.56 -15.96
CA ALA A 99 -9.13 58.73 -14.90
C ALA A 99 -9.91 57.54 -15.49
N SER A 100 -10.68 57.77 -16.56
CA SER A 100 -11.39 56.70 -17.29
C SER A 100 -10.42 55.71 -17.94
N HIS A 101 -9.39 56.18 -18.63
CA HIS A 101 -8.37 55.33 -19.26
C HIS A 101 -7.60 54.51 -18.22
N ASN A 102 -7.21 55.12 -17.09
CA ASN A 102 -6.58 54.41 -15.98
C ASN A 102 -7.52 53.39 -15.34
N ALA A 103 -8.81 53.69 -15.19
CA ALA A 103 -9.81 52.73 -14.70
C ALA A 103 -9.96 51.53 -15.66
N LEU A 104 -10.07 51.78 -16.97
CA LEU A 104 -10.14 50.72 -18.00
C LEU A 104 -8.86 49.87 -18.03
N LYS A 105 -7.68 50.49 -17.92
CA LYS A 105 -6.39 49.79 -17.82
C LYS A 105 -6.31 48.93 -16.56
N ASN A 106 -6.75 49.44 -15.41
CA ASN A 106 -6.79 48.69 -14.16
C ASN A 106 -7.79 47.53 -14.22
N LEU A 107 -8.96 47.72 -14.84
CA LEU A 107 -9.92 46.63 -15.09
C LEU A 107 -9.34 45.56 -16.02
N SER A 108 -8.62 45.96 -17.08
CA SER A 108 -7.89 45.01 -17.95
C SER A 108 -6.81 44.22 -17.20
N ASN A 109 -6.06 44.88 -16.31
CA ASN A 109 -5.09 44.22 -15.43
C ASN A 109 -5.77 43.24 -14.46
N ILE A 110 -6.92 43.59 -13.90
CA ILE A 110 -7.71 42.71 -13.03
C ILE A 110 -8.26 41.51 -13.80
N VAL A 111 -8.81 41.73 -15.01
CA VAL A 111 -9.33 40.66 -15.86
C VAL A 111 -8.22 39.69 -16.29
N SER A 112 -7.05 40.19 -16.70
CA SER A 112 -5.91 39.34 -17.05
C SER A 112 -5.34 38.58 -15.84
N ALA A 113 -5.23 39.21 -14.67
CA ALA A 113 -4.84 38.53 -13.43
C ALA A 113 -5.86 37.46 -13.00
N ASN A 114 -7.16 37.74 -13.13
CA ASN A 114 -8.23 36.78 -12.83
C ASN A 114 -8.18 35.58 -13.80
N ASN A 115 -8.03 35.83 -15.11
CA ASN A 115 -7.88 34.77 -16.10
C ASN A 115 -6.62 33.90 -15.84
N ALA A 116 -5.51 34.51 -15.42
CA ALA A 116 -4.30 33.79 -15.03
C ALA A 116 -4.42 33.02 -13.70
N LEU A 117 -5.37 33.40 -12.83
CA LEU A 117 -5.70 32.66 -11.61
C LEU A 117 -6.64 31.50 -11.93
N ILE A 118 -7.66 31.72 -12.76
CA ILE A 118 -8.60 30.71 -13.26
C ILE A 118 -7.85 29.57 -13.98
N SER A 119 -6.83 29.88 -14.78
CA SER A 119 -6.01 28.85 -15.45
C SER A 119 -5.10 28.05 -14.51
N ARG A 120 -4.75 28.58 -13.33
CA ARG A 120 -3.89 27.91 -12.33
C ARG A 120 -4.65 27.11 -11.28
N ILE A 121 -5.95 27.34 -11.10
CA ILE A 121 -6.80 26.54 -10.19
C ILE A 121 -6.80 25.05 -10.56
N PRO A 122 -6.91 24.64 -11.85
CA PRO A 122 -6.77 23.24 -12.27
C PRO A 122 -5.43 22.64 -11.87
N ASP A 123 -4.31 23.29 -12.18
CA ASP A 123 -2.97 22.81 -11.83
C ASP A 123 -2.81 22.63 -10.31
N LEU A 124 -3.35 23.57 -9.51
CA LEU A 124 -3.36 23.47 -8.05
C LEU A 124 -4.24 22.32 -7.55
N SER A 125 -5.40 22.11 -8.17
CA SER A 125 -6.29 20.98 -7.87
C SER A 125 -5.60 19.63 -8.15
N ASP A 126 -4.96 19.49 -9.31
CA ASP A 126 -4.23 18.28 -9.69
C ASP A 126 -3.03 18.04 -8.77
N CYS A 127 -2.28 19.08 -8.43
CA CYS A 127 -1.22 19.02 -7.41
C CYS A 127 -1.77 18.60 -6.04
N ALA A 128 -2.93 19.10 -5.63
CA ALA A 128 -3.58 18.73 -4.37
C ALA A 128 -4.07 17.26 -4.37
N GLN A 129 -4.61 16.75 -5.48
CA GLN A 129 -4.98 15.34 -5.62
C GLN A 129 -3.74 14.42 -5.65
N ALA A 130 -2.68 14.84 -6.33
CA ALA A 130 -1.38 14.15 -6.33
C ALA A 130 -0.75 14.14 -4.92
N PHE A 131 -0.91 15.22 -4.14
CA PHE A 131 -0.50 15.27 -2.74
C PHE A 131 -1.36 14.35 -1.86
N LEU A 132 -2.69 14.42 -1.97
CA LEU A 132 -3.61 13.60 -1.19
C LEU A 132 -3.44 12.10 -1.44
N SER A 133 -3.20 11.67 -2.68
CA SER A 133 -2.92 10.27 -3.01
C SER A 133 -1.59 9.79 -2.39
N LYS A 134 -0.52 10.58 -2.50
CA LYS A 134 0.77 10.30 -1.82
C LYS A 134 0.62 10.28 -0.29
N ALA A 135 -0.11 11.23 0.28
CA ALA A 135 -0.36 11.32 1.72
C ALA A 135 -1.18 10.14 2.24
N ARG A 136 -2.15 9.61 1.47
CA ARG A 136 -2.88 8.38 1.81
C ARG A 136 -1.95 7.17 1.87
N ILE A 137 -1.10 6.97 0.85
CA ILE A 137 -0.12 5.87 0.83
C ILE A 137 0.85 5.97 2.01
N LEU A 138 1.35 7.17 2.31
CA LEU A 138 2.22 7.41 3.46
C LEU A 138 1.51 7.13 4.79
N ASN A 139 0.28 7.59 4.95
CA ASN A 139 -0.51 7.36 6.17
C ASN A 139 -0.85 5.86 6.35
N ASP A 140 -1.12 5.14 5.25
CA ASP A 140 -1.29 3.68 5.28
C ASP A 140 0.00 2.96 5.69
N ALA A 141 1.16 3.37 5.16
CA ALA A 141 2.45 2.84 5.57
C ALA A 141 2.75 3.14 7.05
N ILE A 142 2.52 4.37 7.52
CA ILE A 142 2.67 4.76 8.94
C ILE A 142 1.72 3.94 9.82
N ARG A 143 0.46 3.73 9.40
CA ARG A 143 -0.55 2.95 10.11
C ARG A 143 -0.23 1.45 10.17
N ILE A 144 0.47 0.91 9.17
CA ILE A 144 0.98 -0.47 9.20
C ILE A 144 2.22 -0.54 10.10
N ASN A 145 3.13 0.42 9.99
CA ASN A 145 4.36 0.47 10.79
C ASN A 145 4.08 0.67 12.29
N SER A 146 3.12 1.52 12.66
CA SER A 146 2.72 1.69 14.07
C SER A 146 2.11 0.40 14.63
N LYS A 147 1.19 -0.25 13.90
CA LYS A 147 0.66 -1.57 14.30
C LYS A 147 1.73 -2.66 14.40
N ALA A 148 2.74 -2.62 13.52
CA ALA A 148 3.88 -3.53 13.59
C ALA A 148 4.76 -3.23 14.81
N LEU A 149 4.96 -1.96 15.16
CA LEU A 149 5.68 -1.53 16.36
C LEU A 149 4.92 -1.90 17.64
N ASP A 150 3.62 -1.68 17.72
CA ASP A 150 2.77 -2.08 18.86
C ASP A 150 2.81 -3.60 19.13
N ARG A 151 3.08 -4.39 18.09
CA ARG A 151 3.10 -5.86 18.11
C ARG A 151 4.49 -6.46 17.91
N HIS A 152 5.56 -5.65 17.91
CA HIS A 152 6.89 -6.11 17.53
C HIS A 152 7.39 -7.24 18.44
N ALA A 153 7.15 -7.17 19.75
CA ALA A 153 7.54 -8.22 20.70
C ALA A 153 6.88 -9.57 20.39
N GLN A 154 5.57 -9.57 20.08
CA GLN A 154 4.82 -10.78 19.71
C GLN A 154 5.25 -11.35 18.34
N LEU A 155 5.76 -10.49 17.45
CA LEU A 155 6.36 -10.91 16.18
C LEU A 155 7.78 -11.47 16.39
N LEU A 156 8.55 -10.89 17.30
CA LEU A 156 9.89 -11.33 17.66
C LEU A 156 9.86 -12.72 18.33
N GLU A 157 9.00 -12.91 19.34
CA GLU A 157 8.75 -14.22 19.98
C GLU A 157 8.44 -15.32 18.94
N LEU A 158 7.66 -14.97 17.90
CA LEU A 158 7.29 -15.89 16.82
C LEU A 158 8.47 -16.23 15.89
N LEU A 159 9.34 -15.26 15.61
CA LEU A 159 10.53 -15.40 14.79
C LEU A 159 11.65 -16.14 15.53
N GLU A 160 11.73 -15.99 16.86
CA GLU A 160 12.73 -16.62 17.72
C GLU A 160 12.42 -18.09 18.07
N LEU A 161 11.20 -18.59 17.79
CA LEU A 161 10.82 -20.00 18.06
C LEU A 161 11.84 -21.07 17.61
N PRO A 162 12.51 -20.99 16.44
CA PRO A 162 13.54 -21.96 16.07
C PRO A 162 14.77 -21.91 16.99
N GLN A 163 15.21 -20.70 17.36
CA GLN A 163 16.36 -20.47 18.25
C GLN A 163 16.04 -20.86 19.71
N LEU A 164 14.82 -20.54 20.17
CA LEU A 164 14.31 -20.99 21.46
C LEU A 164 14.26 -22.52 21.51
N MET A 165 13.83 -23.18 20.43
CA MET A 165 13.84 -24.65 20.39
C MET A 165 15.26 -25.23 20.38
N GLU A 166 16.17 -24.64 19.61
CA GLU A 166 17.58 -25.07 19.57
C GLU A 166 18.26 -24.94 20.94
N THR A 167 18.07 -23.82 21.62
CA THR A 167 18.58 -23.62 22.99
C THR A 167 17.91 -24.54 24.01
N SER A 168 16.59 -24.78 23.92
CA SER A 168 15.91 -25.80 24.76
C SER A 168 16.49 -27.20 24.57
N ILE A 169 16.87 -27.57 23.33
CA ILE A 169 17.50 -28.87 23.02
C ILE A 169 18.91 -28.93 23.62
N GLN A 170 19.73 -27.88 23.42
CA GLN A 170 21.09 -27.81 23.98
C GLN A 170 21.09 -27.88 25.52
N ASN A 171 20.10 -27.28 26.17
CA ASN A 171 19.91 -27.32 27.62
C ASN A 171 19.26 -28.61 28.14
N GLY A 172 18.84 -29.53 27.27
CA GLY A 172 18.20 -30.80 27.65
C GLY A 172 16.72 -30.70 28.04
N HIS A 173 16.07 -29.54 27.85
CA HIS A 173 14.66 -29.30 28.11
C HIS A 173 13.78 -29.82 26.97
N PHE A 174 13.76 -31.15 26.80
CA PHE A 174 13.07 -31.80 25.68
C PHE A 174 11.54 -31.60 25.68
N ASP A 175 10.91 -31.47 26.85
CA ASP A 175 9.46 -31.27 26.94
C ASP A 175 9.00 -29.92 26.36
N ASP A 176 9.78 -28.85 26.58
CA ASP A 176 9.54 -27.52 26.03
C ASP A 176 9.80 -27.50 24.52
N ALA A 177 10.88 -28.15 24.06
CA ALA A 177 11.16 -28.29 22.64
C ALA A 177 10.02 -29.02 21.90
N ILE A 178 9.45 -30.07 22.51
CA ILE A 178 8.27 -30.77 21.95
C ILE A 178 7.02 -29.86 21.97
N ALA A 179 6.85 -29.03 22.99
CA ALA A 179 5.75 -28.06 23.05
C ALA A 179 5.86 -27.00 21.93
N ILE A 180 7.07 -26.48 21.65
CA ILE A 180 7.33 -25.55 20.54
C ILE A 180 7.03 -26.22 19.18
N LEU A 181 7.47 -27.47 18.99
CA LEU A 181 7.19 -28.24 17.77
C LEU A 181 5.68 -28.48 17.57
N ALA A 182 4.94 -28.76 18.65
CA ALA A 182 3.48 -28.87 18.61
C ALA A 182 2.79 -27.50 18.34
N TYR A 183 3.32 -26.40 18.88
CA TYR A 183 2.84 -25.05 18.62
C TYR A 183 3.02 -24.66 17.14
N ALA A 184 4.20 -24.89 16.57
CA ALA A 184 4.49 -24.61 15.16
C ALA A 184 3.55 -25.39 14.22
N LYS A 185 3.33 -26.69 14.47
CA LYS A 185 2.33 -27.51 13.74
C LYS A 185 0.91 -26.92 13.82
N ARG A 186 0.48 -26.43 14.99
CA ARG A 186 -0.83 -25.75 15.18
C ARG A 186 -0.91 -24.42 14.45
N LEU A 187 0.18 -23.64 14.43
CA LEU A 187 0.28 -22.35 13.75
C LEU A 187 0.14 -22.50 12.23
N VAL A 188 0.83 -23.47 11.62
CA VAL A 188 0.69 -23.80 10.20
C VAL A 188 -0.74 -24.24 9.89
N LYS A 189 -1.37 -25.10 10.71
CA LYS A 189 -2.76 -25.52 10.50
C LYS A 189 -3.75 -24.35 10.50
N LYS A 190 -3.52 -23.32 11.33
CA LYS A 190 -4.41 -22.15 11.44
C LYS A 190 -4.17 -21.07 10.38
N ARG A 191 -2.91 -20.80 10.02
CA ARG A 191 -2.51 -19.60 9.24
C ARG A 191 -1.58 -19.89 8.05
N GLY A 192 -1.14 -21.14 7.88
CA GLY A 192 -0.11 -21.52 6.92
C GLY A 192 -0.50 -21.30 5.45
N SER A 193 -1.79 -21.29 5.09
CA SER A 193 -2.21 -20.96 3.73
C SER A 193 -2.13 -19.46 3.40
N ILE A 194 -2.19 -18.60 4.42
CA ILE A 194 -2.34 -17.14 4.26
C ILE A 194 -0.97 -16.44 4.32
N ILE A 195 -0.04 -16.91 5.16
CA ILE A 195 1.21 -16.21 5.46
C ILE A 195 2.41 -17.12 5.12
N PRO A 196 3.20 -16.84 4.06
CA PRO A 196 4.36 -17.65 3.68
C PRO A 196 5.44 -17.75 4.77
N ILE A 197 5.68 -16.67 5.52
CA ILE A 197 6.68 -16.60 6.60
C ILE A 197 6.42 -17.70 7.66
N ILE A 198 5.15 -18.00 7.97
CA ILE A 198 4.78 -19.06 8.92
C ILE A 198 5.20 -20.46 8.41
N LYS A 199 5.19 -20.69 7.10
CA LYS A 199 5.71 -21.94 6.51
C LYS A 199 7.23 -22.05 6.69
N ILE A 200 7.96 -20.94 6.53
CA ILE A 200 9.42 -20.88 6.69
C ILE A 200 9.82 -21.10 8.15
N ILE A 201 9.17 -20.42 9.11
CA ILE A 201 9.41 -20.65 10.54
C ILE A 201 9.14 -22.12 10.89
N SER A 202 8.05 -22.71 10.37
CA SER A 202 7.76 -24.12 10.63
C SER A 202 8.73 -25.09 9.96
N SER A 203 9.31 -24.78 8.79
CA SER A 203 10.32 -25.66 8.18
C SER A 203 11.63 -25.61 8.98
N GLN A 204 12.02 -24.44 9.48
CA GLN A 204 13.15 -24.28 10.40
C GLN A 204 12.93 -25.04 11.72
N VAL A 205 11.76 -24.88 12.36
CA VAL A 205 11.39 -25.64 13.57
C VAL A 205 11.40 -27.15 13.30
N ASN A 206 10.91 -27.62 12.14
CA ASN A 206 10.95 -29.05 11.80
C ASN A 206 12.39 -29.57 11.54
N ALA A 207 13.29 -28.74 11.01
CA ALA A 207 14.70 -29.09 10.84
C ALA A 207 15.40 -29.25 12.20
N VAL A 208 15.25 -28.29 13.11
CA VAL A 208 15.74 -28.36 14.50
C VAL A 208 15.08 -29.52 15.27
N GLY A 209 13.80 -29.78 15.01
CA GLY A 209 13.07 -30.93 15.57
C GLY A 209 13.59 -32.28 15.10
N SER A 210 14.15 -32.36 13.89
CA SER A 210 14.84 -33.55 13.41
C SER A 210 16.14 -33.79 14.18
N GLN A 211 16.88 -32.73 14.53
CA GLN A 211 18.08 -32.82 15.37
C GLN A 211 17.74 -33.34 16.77
N LEU A 212 16.66 -32.85 17.40
CA LEU A 212 16.14 -33.38 18.67
C LEU A 212 15.89 -34.90 18.60
N ILE A 213 15.23 -35.36 17.54
CA ILE A 213 14.95 -36.80 17.35
C ILE A 213 16.25 -37.59 17.19
N HIS A 214 17.22 -37.08 16.44
CA HIS A 214 18.54 -37.69 16.33
C HIS A 214 19.28 -37.76 17.68
N GLN A 215 19.23 -36.72 18.50
CA GLN A 215 19.83 -36.72 19.84
C GLN A 215 19.15 -37.73 20.77
N LEU A 216 17.82 -37.76 20.84
CA LEU A 216 17.07 -38.75 21.63
C LEU A 216 17.36 -40.19 21.16
N CYS A 217 17.48 -40.41 19.85
CA CYS A 217 17.85 -41.72 19.29
C CYS A 217 19.32 -42.09 19.58
N ASN A 218 20.23 -41.12 19.66
CA ASN A 218 21.61 -41.34 20.10
C ASN A 218 21.64 -41.68 21.60
N GLN A 219 20.84 -41.02 22.43
CA GLN A 219 20.71 -41.29 23.86
C GLN A 219 20.19 -42.72 24.11
N LEU A 220 19.24 -43.23 23.32
CA LEU A 220 18.81 -44.64 23.42
C LEU A 220 19.90 -45.67 23.05
N ARG A 221 20.96 -45.26 22.33
CA ARG A 221 22.13 -46.12 22.02
C ARG A 221 23.18 -46.13 23.13
N SER A 222 23.09 -45.24 24.12
CA SER A 222 23.97 -45.24 25.30
C SER A 222 23.36 -46.03 26.48
N LEU A 223 24.18 -46.22 27.51
CA LEU A 223 23.76 -46.88 28.75
C LEU A 223 22.90 -45.91 29.56
N LEU A 224 21.63 -46.27 29.77
CA LEU A 224 20.65 -45.46 30.49
C LEU A 224 20.08 -46.27 31.64
N SER A 225 19.82 -45.60 32.76
CA SER A 225 18.95 -46.17 33.79
C SER A 225 17.50 -46.23 33.29
N LEU A 226 16.73 -47.18 33.83
CA LEU A 226 15.31 -47.38 33.48
C LEU A 226 14.47 -46.07 33.50
N PRO A 227 14.59 -45.16 34.49
CA PRO A 227 13.82 -43.91 34.49
C PRO A 227 14.16 -42.98 33.32
N ILE A 228 15.44 -42.88 32.93
CA ILE A 228 15.88 -42.05 31.80
C ILE A 228 15.40 -42.68 30.48
N CYS A 229 15.48 -44.01 30.37
CA CYS A 229 14.96 -44.76 29.23
C CYS A 229 13.46 -44.48 29.02
N ILE A 230 12.65 -44.55 30.08
CA ILE A 230 11.21 -44.26 30.01
C ILE A 230 10.98 -42.80 29.57
N LYS A 231 11.67 -41.83 30.18
CA LYS A 231 11.56 -40.40 29.80
C LYS A 231 11.86 -40.18 28.32
N VAL A 232 13.00 -40.67 27.81
CA VAL A 232 13.41 -40.51 26.41
C VAL A 232 12.39 -41.12 25.44
N VAL A 233 11.84 -42.31 25.74
CA VAL A 233 10.83 -42.95 24.90
C VAL A 233 9.48 -42.22 24.94
N VAL A 234 9.07 -41.69 26.10
CA VAL A 234 7.87 -40.85 26.22
C VAL A 234 8.04 -39.53 25.46
N SER A 235 9.20 -38.86 25.55
CA SER A 235 9.53 -37.68 24.75
C SER A 235 9.48 -38.00 23.25
N LEU A 236 10.10 -39.10 22.80
CA LEU A 236 10.02 -39.55 21.40
C LEU A 236 8.57 -39.81 20.96
N ARG A 237 7.73 -40.47 21.78
CA ARG A 237 6.30 -40.67 21.51
C ARG A 237 5.58 -39.33 21.34
N ARG A 238 5.83 -38.36 22.23
CA ARG A 238 5.22 -37.02 22.20
C ARG A 238 5.63 -36.16 20.98
N THR A 239 6.75 -36.44 20.30
CA THR A 239 7.07 -35.76 19.02
C THR A 239 6.06 -36.06 17.91
N GLY A 240 5.38 -37.21 17.98
CA GLY A 240 4.40 -37.68 17.00
C GLY A 240 5.00 -38.00 15.62
N VAL A 241 6.28 -38.35 15.55
CA VAL A 241 6.98 -38.69 14.29
C VAL A 241 7.02 -40.19 14.00
N PHE A 242 7.00 -41.04 15.03
CA PHE A 242 6.98 -42.50 14.90
C PHE A 242 5.62 -43.08 15.32
N THR A 243 5.15 -44.09 14.61
CA THR A 243 4.07 -44.97 15.10
C THR A 243 4.56 -45.84 16.28
N GLU A 244 3.64 -46.42 17.05
CA GLU A 244 3.98 -47.30 18.19
C GLU A 244 4.84 -48.49 17.76
N GLN A 245 4.60 -49.04 16.56
CA GLN A 245 5.35 -50.16 15.99
C GLN A 245 6.77 -49.75 15.57
N GLU A 246 6.91 -48.62 14.87
CA GLU A 246 8.22 -48.08 14.49
C GLU A 246 9.04 -47.68 15.71
N LEU A 247 8.42 -47.09 16.74
CA LEU A 247 9.09 -46.70 17.99
C LEU A 247 9.64 -47.94 18.72
N ARG A 248 8.85 -49.02 18.82
CA ARG A 248 9.33 -50.32 19.37
C ARG A 248 10.51 -50.88 18.57
N LEU A 249 10.43 -50.85 17.24
CA LEU A 249 11.49 -51.34 16.35
C LEU A 249 12.76 -50.49 16.46
N LYS A 250 12.64 -49.15 16.49
CA LYS A 250 13.76 -48.22 16.69
C LYS A 250 14.39 -48.39 18.07
N PHE A 251 13.60 -48.62 19.12
CA PHE A 251 14.09 -48.94 20.44
C PHE A 251 14.93 -50.23 20.44
N LEU A 252 14.40 -51.32 19.88
CA LEU A 252 15.12 -52.60 19.79
C LEU A 252 16.41 -52.48 18.95
N GLN A 253 16.38 -51.73 17.84
CA GLN A 253 17.58 -51.42 17.05
C GLN A 253 18.62 -50.67 17.88
N ALA A 254 18.23 -49.57 18.56
CA ALA A 254 19.14 -48.77 19.38
C ALA A 254 19.75 -49.58 20.54
N ARG A 255 18.96 -50.40 21.21
CA ARG A 255 19.43 -51.30 22.27
C ARG A 255 20.31 -52.44 21.75
N THR A 256 20.06 -52.96 20.55
CA THR A 256 20.96 -53.92 19.88
C THR A 256 22.32 -53.28 19.56
N THR A 257 22.35 -52.04 19.06
CA THR A 257 23.60 -51.28 18.87
C THR A 257 24.33 -51.06 20.20
N CYS A 258 23.60 -50.74 21.27
CA CYS A 258 24.16 -50.57 22.61
C CYS A 258 24.86 -51.85 23.11
N LEU A 259 24.19 -53.01 23.01
CA LEU A 259 24.73 -54.32 23.34
C LEU A 259 26.00 -54.64 22.54
N ILE A 260 26.00 -54.38 21.22
CA ILE A 260 27.18 -54.61 20.36
C ILE A 260 28.35 -53.73 20.81
N ASN A 261 28.10 -52.45 21.11
CA ASN A 261 29.14 -51.53 21.60
C ASN A 261 29.73 -51.98 22.94
N GLN A 262 28.90 -52.48 23.87
CA GLN A 262 29.36 -53.02 25.15
C GLN A 262 30.14 -54.33 25.01
N LEU A 263 29.76 -55.20 24.07
CA LEU A 263 30.53 -56.39 23.77
C LEU A 263 31.89 -56.02 23.15
N ALA A 264 31.93 -55.04 22.24
CA ALA A 264 33.17 -54.55 21.66
C ALA A 264 34.12 -53.95 22.73
N SER A 265 33.61 -53.08 23.61
CA SER A 265 34.40 -52.49 24.70
C SER A 265 34.79 -53.53 25.76
N GLY A 266 33.84 -54.36 26.21
CA GLY A 266 34.04 -55.35 27.25
C GLY A 266 34.90 -56.55 26.87
N LEU A 267 35.24 -56.70 25.57
CA LEU A 267 36.21 -57.65 25.04
C LEU A 267 37.57 -57.02 24.71
N THR A 268 37.65 -55.69 24.60
CA THR A 268 38.90 -54.96 24.37
C THR A 268 39.54 -54.42 25.65
N THR A 269 38.82 -54.35 26.79
CA THR A 269 39.41 -53.99 28.10
C THR A 269 40.59 -54.90 28.46
N PRO A 270 41.83 -54.39 28.54
CA PRO A 270 42.98 -55.17 28.97
C PRO A 270 42.84 -55.52 30.46
N ARG A 271 43.26 -56.72 30.84
CA ARG A 271 43.18 -57.15 32.24
C ARG A 271 44.26 -56.48 33.09
N ILE A 272 43.89 -56.12 34.31
CA ILE A 272 44.82 -55.75 35.41
C ILE A 272 45.90 -56.85 35.59
N SER A 273 45.51 -58.13 35.45
CA SER A 273 46.41 -59.29 35.51
C SER A 273 47.40 -59.41 34.33
N GLU A 274 47.17 -58.76 33.19
CA GLU A 274 48.11 -58.76 32.06
C GLU A 274 49.00 -57.50 32.03
N ALA A 275 48.54 -56.38 32.57
CA ALA A 275 49.40 -55.22 32.81
C ALA A 275 50.50 -55.56 33.82
N ALA A 276 50.13 -56.09 34.99
CA ALA A 276 51.07 -56.44 36.07
C ALA A 276 52.02 -57.62 35.77
N ARG A 277 51.83 -58.34 34.64
CA ARG A 277 52.69 -59.46 34.23
C ARG A 277 53.65 -59.11 33.08
N LYS A 278 53.49 -57.97 32.42
CA LYS A 278 54.43 -57.53 31.38
C LYS A 278 55.80 -57.16 31.95
N GLU A 279 55.84 -56.55 33.13
CA GLU A 279 57.08 -56.05 33.73
C GLU A 279 58.06 -57.15 34.20
N ILE A 280 57.66 -58.43 34.18
CA ILE A 280 58.48 -59.54 34.69
C ILE A 280 59.08 -60.42 33.58
N ASP A 281 58.46 -60.48 32.39
CA ASP A 281 58.79 -61.48 31.34
C ASP A 281 59.57 -60.93 30.12
N ASP A 282 59.72 -59.61 29.97
CA ASP A 282 60.18 -58.94 28.73
C ASP A 282 61.68 -59.12 28.38
N HIS A 283 62.41 -60.03 29.05
CA HIS A 283 63.82 -60.33 28.76
C HIS A 283 64.13 -61.77 28.30
N LYS A 284 63.22 -62.75 28.41
CA LYS A 284 63.47 -64.14 27.92
C LYS A 284 62.20 -64.90 27.47
N ALA A 285 61.57 -64.48 26.36
CA ALA A 285 60.57 -65.32 25.70
C ALA A 285 60.49 -65.12 24.18
N GLY A 286 61.28 -65.90 23.43
CA GLY A 286 61.13 -66.01 21.97
C GLY A 286 59.92 -66.87 21.57
N GLY A 287 59.05 -66.34 20.72
CA GLY A 287 58.24 -67.10 19.75
C GLY A 287 57.03 -67.92 20.24
N PHE A 288 57.11 -68.68 21.34
CA PHE A 288 56.11 -69.69 21.68
C PHE A 288 55.09 -69.24 22.74
N ARG A 289 53.89 -68.84 22.29
CA ARG A 289 52.73 -68.65 23.20
C ARG A 289 52.26 -70.02 23.71
N SER A 290 52.35 -70.24 25.03
CA SER A 290 51.86 -71.48 25.66
C SER A 290 50.41 -71.81 25.26
N PRO A 291 50.09 -73.05 24.82
CA PRO A 291 48.73 -73.45 24.45
C PRO A 291 47.71 -73.23 25.57
N ASN A 292 48.15 -73.30 26.83
CA ASN A 292 47.31 -73.07 28.00
C ASN A 292 46.87 -71.59 28.11
N ARG A 293 47.73 -70.64 27.72
CA ARG A 293 47.36 -69.21 27.67
C ARG A 293 46.28 -68.97 26.62
N ALA A 294 46.44 -69.54 25.42
CA ALA A 294 45.44 -69.40 24.35
C ALA A 294 44.06 -70.01 24.73
N ARG A 295 44.04 -71.17 25.39
CA ARG A 295 42.81 -71.80 25.90
C ARG A 295 42.14 -70.97 27.00
N TYR A 296 42.91 -70.45 27.96
CA TYR A 296 42.40 -69.57 29.02
C TYR A 296 41.86 -68.23 28.46
N GLU A 297 42.54 -67.69 27.46
CA GLU A 297 42.12 -66.49 26.71
C GLU A 297 40.80 -66.70 25.95
N ALA A 298 40.60 -67.86 25.35
CA ALA A 298 39.35 -68.22 24.68
C ALA A 298 38.21 -68.45 25.69
N TYR A 299 38.48 -69.20 26.77
CA TYR A 299 37.53 -69.45 27.85
C TYR A 299 37.02 -68.14 28.47
N TRP A 300 37.92 -67.23 28.86
CA TRP A 300 37.51 -65.95 29.44
C TRP A 300 36.75 -65.06 28.46
N ARG A 301 37.12 -65.02 27.18
CA ARG A 301 36.32 -64.29 26.17
C ARG A 301 34.92 -64.88 26.04
N ALA A 302 34.76 -66.20 26.09
CA ALA A 302 33.45 -66.84 26.09
C ALA A 302 32.65 -66.46 27.36
N THR A 303 33.21 -66.66 28.55
CA THR A 303 32.54 -66.32 29.83
C THR A 303 32.18 -64.84 29.92
N ARG A 304 33.07 -63.94 29.50
CA ARG A 304 32.83 -62.48 29.50
C ARG A 304 31.76 -62.08 28.49
N ARG A 305 31.72 -62.70 27.30
CA ARG A 305 30.61 -62.51 26.33
C ARG A 305 29.28 -62.92 26.94
N VAL A 306 29.19 -64.12 27.53
CA VAL A 306 27.97 -64.64 28.15
C VAL A 306 27.50 -63.72 29.29
N GLU A 307 28.41 -63.23 30.13
CA GLU A 307 28.03 -62.36 31.24
C GLU A 307 27.53 -60.98 30.77
N ILE A 308 28.20 -60.38 29.78
CA ILE A 308 27.74 -59.11 29.18
C ILE A 308 26.39 -59.30 28.48
N THR A 309 26.21 -60.34 27.66
CA THR A 309 24.92 -60.58 26.99
C THR A 309 23.82 -60.86 28.00
N ARG A 310 24.05 -61.68 29.02
CA ARG A 310 23.05 -62.01 30.06
C ARG A 310 22.51 -60.77 30.76
N VAL A 311 23.41 -59.92 31.28
CA VAL A 311 23.01 -58.70 32.02
C VAL A 311 22.28 -57.72 31.12
N GLN A 312 22.76 -57.53 29.90
CA GLN A 312 22.21 -56.53 28.98
C GLN A 312 20.90 -57.00 28.32
N LEU A 313 20.77 -58.28 27.99
CA LEU A 313 19.49 -58.81 27.49
C LEU A 313 18.40 -58.70 28.57
N PHE A 314 18.74 -58.96 29.84
CA PHE A 314 17.81 -58.79 30.96
C PHE A 314 17.36 -57.32 31.13
N ASP A 315 18.28 -56.36 31.08
CA ASP A 315 17.95 -54.93 31.14
C ASP A 315 17.10 -54.49 29.93
N ILE A 316 17.46 -54.92 28.71
CA ILE A 316 16.70 -54.62 27.49
C ILE A 316 15.27 -55.19 27.56
N VAL A 317 15.09 -56.43 28.02
CA VAL A 317 13.76 -57.05 28.20
C VAL A 317 12.96 -56.31 29.26
N THR A 318 13.59 -55.95 30.39
CA THR A 318 12.95 -55.21 31.48
C THR A 318 12.47 -53.82 30.99
N GLN A 319 13.34 -53.08 30.31
CA GLN A 319 13.02 -51.78 29.72
C GLN A 319 11.96 -51.88 28.64
N TYR A 320 12.06 -52.87 27.73
CA TYR A 320 11.07 -53.07 26.67
C TYR A 320 9.67 -53.35 27.23
N ARG A 321 9.60 -54.19 28.28
CA ARG A 321 8.35 -54.48 28.99
C ARG A 321 7.74 -53.21 29.56
N GLN A 322 8.51 -52.42 30.30
CA GLN A 322 8.03 -51.15 30.86
C GLN A 322 7.62 -50.15 29.75
N VAL A 323 8.41 -50.00 28.69
CA VAL A 323 8.07 -49.16 27.52
C VAL A 323 6.77 -49.59 26.84
N SER A 324 6.47 -50.90 26.83
CA SER A 324 5.27 -51.46 26.19
C SER A 324 4.03 -51.47 27.09
N GLU A 325 4.19 -51.62 28.40
CA GLU A 325 3.09 -51.56 29.39
C GLU A 325 2.65 -50.11 29.65
N TYR A 326 3.58 -49.14 29.63
CA TYR A 326 3.29 -47.73 29.90
C TYR A 326 2.68 -47.03 28.67
N LYS A 327 1.37 -47.19 28.51
CA LYS A 327 0.52 -46.35 27.65
C LYS A 327 0.05 -45.10 28.40
N PHE A 328 0.95 -44.11 28.48
CA PHE A 328 0.60 -42.69 28.56
C PHE A 328 0.64 -42.08 27.15
#